data_AF-F4L6M6-F1
#
_entry.id   AF-F4L6M6-F1
#
_cell.length_a   1.000
_cell.length_b   1.000
_cell.length_c   1.000
_cell.angle_alpha   90.00
_cell.angle_beta   90.00
_cell.angle_gamma   90.00
#
_symmetry.space_group_name_H-M   'P 1'
#
loop_
_entity.id
_entity.type
_entity.pdbx_description
1 polymer ?
#
loop_
_entity_poly.entity_id
_entity_poly.type
_entity_poly.pdbx_seq_one_letter_code
_entity_poly.pdbx_strand_id
1 'polypeptide(L)'
;MAKKSKTVWTWAQSNDPAKPTEPEKNRITTLFATFVQALNASLPALAEPQEFNQVVKIESKWRGSYFYLMSHYKSAPRPNNIKDGFEMGIARLTAKGGNKYDLAYFRHTGKWFTLLVDLSAEECLEYIKTQPIFTV
;
A
#
# COMPACT_ATOMS: atom_id res chain seq x y z
N MET A 1 39.16 31.59 23.60
CA MET A 1 39.25 30.63 22.47
C MET A 1 38.15 29.60 22.61
N ALA A 2 37.14 29.60 21.72
CA ALA A 2 36.00 28.69 21.82
C ALA A 2 36.35 27.29 21.28
N LYS A 3 36.21 26.26 22.12
CA LYS A 3 36.41 24.84 21.74
C LYS A 3 35.31 24.43 20.75
N LYS A 4 35.68 24.19 19.49
CA LYS A 4 34.77 23.59 18.50
C LYS A 4 34.51 22.12 18.87
N SER A 5 33.25 21.79 19.12
CA SER A 5 32.79 20.41 19.30
C SER A 5 33.12 19.58 18.04
N LYS A 6 33.70 18.40 18.22
CA LYS A 6 33.92 17.43 17.14
C LYS A 6 32.62 16.66 16.94
N THR A 7 31.81 17.07 15.97
CA THR A 7 30.66 16.28 15.53
C THR A 7 31.16 14.98 14.91
N VAL A 8 30.89 13.85 15.56
CA VAL A 8 31.21 12.52 15.03
C VAL A 8 29.93 11.98 14.40
N TRP A 9 30.00 11.64 13.11
CA TRP A 9 28.91 10.92 12.44
C TRP A 9 28.94 9.47 12.90
N THR A 10 27.86 9.02 13.52
CA THR A 10 27.64 7.61 13.86
C THR A 10 26.49 7.10 13.00
N TRP A 11 26.61 5.86 12.52
CA TRP A 11 25.49 5.18 11.87
C TRP A 11 24.34 5.08 12.88
N ALA A 12 23.25 5.79 12.61
CA ALA A 12 22.01 5.55 13.32
C ALA A 12 21.58 4.11 13.01
N GLN A 13 21.24 3.33 14.05
CA GLN A 13 20.55 2.07 13.81
C GLN A 13 19.29 2.39 13.01
N SER A 14 19.15 1.78 11.83
CA SER A 14 17.99 2.07 11.02
C SER A 14 16.76 1.51 11.70
N ASN A 15 15.73 2.34 11.88
CA ASN A 15 14.40 1.89 12.30
C ASN A 15 13.67 1.18 11.13
N ASP A 16 14.43 0.63 10.18
CA ASP A 16 13.85 -0.04 9.03
C ASP A 16 13.18 -1.34 9.47
N PRO A 17 11.97 -1.62 8.97
CA PRO A 17 11.30 -2.88 9.27
C PRO A 17 12.15 -4.05 8.79
N ALA A 18 12.16 -5.13 9.58
CA ALA A 18 12.88 -6.36 9.24
C ALA A 18 12.56 -6.78 7.80
N LYS A 19 13.60 -7.10 7.02
CA LYS A 19 13.41 -7.53 5.64
C LYS A 19 12.69 -8.87 5.63
N PRO A 20 11.49 -8.96 5.02
CA PRO A 20 10.78 -10.23 4.94
C PRO A 20 11.56 -11.19 4.05
N THR A 21 11.57 -12.45 4.47
CA THR A 21 12.14 -13.55 3.70
C THR A 21 11.30 -13.81 2.44
N GLU A 22 11.90 -14.41 1.42
CA GLU A 22 11.19 -14.72 0.18
C GLU A 22 9.95 -15.63 0.38
N PRO A 23 10.00 -16.66 1.25
CA PRO A 23 8.81 -17.46 1.59
C PRO A 23 7.69 -16.62 2.22
N GLU A 24 8.01 -15.67 3.11
CA GLU A 24 7.01 -14.78 3.71
C GLU A 24 6.34 -13.89 2.67
N LYS A 25 7.12 -13.35 1.71
CA LYS A 25 6.57 -12.57 0.60
C LYS A 25 5.65 -13.40 -0.28
N ASN A 26 6.06 -14.61 -0.62
CA ASN A 26 5.26 -15.52 -1.45
C ASN A 26 3.95 -15.88 -0.76
N ARG A 27 3.98 -16.19 0.54
CA ARG A 27 2.76 -16.51 1.31
C ARG A 27 1.73 -15.37 1.26
N ILE A 28 2.15 -14.13 1.53
CA ILE A 28 1.25 -12.97 1.44
C ILE A 28 0.75 -12.75 0.02
N THR A 29 1.64 -12.86 -0.98
CA THR A 29 1.28 -12.62 -2.37
C THR A 29 0.21 -13.60 -2.82
N THR A 30 0.37 -14.89 -2.47
CA THR A 30 -0.63 -15.93 -2.74
C THR A 30 -1.93 -15.68 -1.98
N LEU A 31 -1.86 -15.31 -0.70
CA LEU A 31 -3.04 -15.02 0.13
C LEU A 31 -3.89 -13.88 -0.46
N PHE A 32 -3.24 -12.80 -0.91
CA PHE A 32 -3.91 -11.64 -1.47
C PHE A 32 -4.31 -11.82 -2.94
N ALA A 33 -3.73 -12.77 -3.68
CA ALA A 33 -3.99 -12.96 -5.11
C ALA A 33 -5.48 -13.18 -5.41
N THR A 34 -6.15 -14.07 -4.67
CA THR A 34 -7.58 -14.34 -4.84
C THR A 34 -8.43 -13.12 -4.52
N PHE A 35 -8.05 -12.36 -3.49
CA PHE A 35 -8.75 -11.13 -3.12
C PHE A 35 -8.61 -10.04 -4.18
N VAL A 36 -7.40 -9.81 -4.69
CA VAL A 36 -7.13 -8.86 -5.77
C VAL A 36 -7.88 -9.27 -7.05
N GLN A 37 -7.93 -10.56 -7.37
CA GLN A 37 -8.68 -11.06 -8.50
C GLN A 37 -10.18 -10.79 -8.36
N ALA A 38 -10.76 -11.05 -7.18
CA ALA A 38 -12.16 -10.78 -6.90
C ALA A 38 -12.48 -9.27 -6.99
N LEU A 39 -11.63 -8.42 -6.42
CA LEU A 39 -11.78 -6.96 -6.52
C LEU A 39 -11.78 -6.50 -7.98
N ASN A 40 -10.82 -6.94 -8.79
CA ASN A 40 -10.76 -6.60 -10.20
C ASN A 40 -12.00 -7.09 -10.98
N ALA A 41 -12.52 -8.27 -10.66
CA ALA A 41 -13.73 -8.80 -11.29
C ALA A 41 -15.00 -8.00 -10.90
N SER A 42 -14.99 -7.35 -9.74
CA SER A 42 -16.09 -6.49 -9.27
C SER A 42 -16.04 -5.04 -9.77
N LEU A 43 -14.95 -4.65 -10.44
CA LEU A 43 -14.82 -3.28 -10.95
C LEU A 43 -15.86 -3.00 -12.04
N PRO A 44 -16.44 -1.79 -12.06
CA PRO A 44 -17.38 -1.41 -13.11
C PRO A 44 -16.69 -1.37 -14.46
N ALA A 45 -17.45 -1.65 -15.52
CA ALA A 45 -16.97 -1.43 -16.87
C ALA A 45 -16.66 0.06 -17.07
N LEU A 46 -15.61 0.33 -17.84
CA LEU A 46 -15.17 1.69 -18.12
C LEU A 46 -16.25 2.42 -18.91
N ALA A 47 -16.72 3.56 -18.39
CA ALA A 47 -17.72 4.38 -19.06
C ALA A 47 -17.05 5.28 -20.11
N GLU A 48 -17.62 5.34 -21.32
CA GLU A 48 -17.17 6.23 -22.39
C GLU A 48 -18.38 7.06 -22.88
N PRO A 49 -18.37 8.41 -22.78
CA PRO A 49 -17.32 9.24 -22.20
C PRO A 49 -17.30 9.18 -20.66
N GLN A 50 -16.09 9.13 -20.11
CA GLN A 50 -15.87 9.07 -18.66
C GLN A 50 -16.10 10.45 -18.00
N GLU A 51 -17.02 10.55 -17.05
CA GLU A 51 -17.28 11.83 -16.33
C GLU A 51 -16.30 12.08 -15.17
N PHE A 52 -15.96 11.02 -14.41
CA PHE A 52 -15.13 11.06 -13.21
C PHE A 52 -14.00 10.05 -13.29
N ASN A 53 -12.93 10.19 -12.49
CA ASN A 53 -11.84 9.21 -12.43
C ASN A 53 -12.38 7.83 -12.02
N GLN A 54 -12.02 6.79 -12.77
CA GLN A 54 -12.51 5.43 -12.58
C GLN A 54 -11.36 4.47 -12.30
N VAL A 55 -11.58 3.54 -11.36
CA VAL A 55 -10.61 2.49 -11.05
C VAL A 55 -10.66 1.45 -12.16
N VAL A 56 -9.53 1.23 -12.81
CA VAL A 56 -9.40 0.28 -13.92
C VAL A 56 -8.77 -1.03 -13.47
N LYS A 57 -7.90 -0.95 -12.46
CA LYS A 57 -7.15 -2.11 -11.98
C LYS A 57 -6.75 -1.93 -10.54
N ILE A 58 -6.83 -3.00 -9.77
CA ILE A 58 -6.23 -3.09 -8.44
C ILE A 58 -5.07 -4.07 -8.51
N GLU A 59 -3.94 -3.71 -7.93
CA GLU A 59 -2.75 -4.54 -7.89
C GLU A 59 -2.19 -4.64 -6.48
N SER A 60 -1.48 -5.74 -6.22
CA SER A 60 -0.63 -5.88 -5.05
C SER A 60 0.84 -5.93 -5.45
N LYS A 61 1.72 -5.20 -4.74
CA LYS A 61 3.16 -5.22 -5.00
C LYS A 61 4.01 -5.08 -3.74
N TRP A 62 5.16 -5.75 -3.74
CA TRP A 62 6.19 -5.58 -2.72
C TRP A 62 7.13 -4.42 -3.08
N ARG A 63 7.52 -3.62 -2.08
CA ARG A 63 8.66 -2.70 -2.15
C ARG A 63 9.41 -2.73 -0.83
N GLY A 64 10.57 -3.38 -0.82
CA GLY A 64 11.35 -3.60 0.40
C GLY A 64 10.56 -4.44 1.41
N SER A 65 10.42 -3.94 2.63
CA SER A 65 9.66 -4.59 3.72
C SER A 65 8.16 -4.28 3.71
N TYR A 66 7.67 -3.60 2.68
CA TYR A 66 6.28 -3.15 2.58
C TYR A 66 5.55 -3.89 1.46
N PHE A 67 4.36 -4.38 1.76
CA PHE A 67 3.41 -4.91 0.79
C PHE A 67 2.29 -3.90 0.59
N TYR A 68 2.06 -3.50 -0.66
CA TYR A 68 1.10 -2.49 -1.02
C TYR A 68 -0.07 -3.13 -1.78
N LEU A 69 -1.28 -2.70 -1.44
CA LEU A 69 -2.48 -2.85 -2.26
C LEU A 69 -2.81 -1.48 -2.84
N MET A 70 -2.87 -1.36 -4.16
CA MET A 70 -3.03 -0.08 -4.84
C MET A 70 -4.04 -0.15 -5.98
N SER A 71 -4.81 0.92 -6.13
CA SER A 71 -5.76 1.14 -7.22
C SER A 71 -5.13 2.02 -8.31
N HIS A 72 -5.31 1.61 -9.56
CA HIS A 72 -4.99 2.37 -10.75
C HIS A 72 -6.25 3.05 -11.27
N TYR A 73 -6.18 4.36 -11.43
CA TYR A 73 -7.25 5.17 -11.96
C TYR A 73 -6.95 5.59 -13.39
N LYS A 74 -7.96 5.54 -14.26
CA LYS A 74 -8.01 6.30 -15.51
C LYS A 74 -8.61 7.66 -15.21
N SER A 75 -7.98 8.73 -15.69
CA SER A 75 -8.47 10.09 -15.55
C SER A 75 -9.61 10.35 -16.54
N ALA A 76 -10.66 11.05 -16.09
CA ALA A 76 -11.69 11.53 -17.01
C ALA A 76 -11.07 12.51 -18.04
N PRO A 77 -11.40 12.41 -19.34
CA PRO A 77 -10.83 13.27 -20.37
C PRO A 77 -11.16 14.74 -20.09
N ARG A 78 -10.12 15.56 -19.95
CA ARG A 78 -10.23 17.02 -19.83
C ARG A 78 -9.17 17.68 -20.70
N PRO A 79 -9.44 18.87 -21.27
CA PRO A 79 -8.52 19.56 -22.18
C PRO A 79 -7.11 19.78 -21.62
N ASN A 80 -6.99 19.91 -20.29
CA ASN A 80 -5.75 20.25 -19.60
C ASN A 80 -5.24 19.12 -18.69
N ASN A 81 -5.59 17.85 -18.97
CA ASN A 81 -5.05 16.74 -18.20
C ASN A 81 -3.53 16.62 -18.40
N ILE A 82 -2.79 16.64 -17.28
CA ILE A 82 -1.34 16.42 -17.29
C ILE A 82 -1.01 14.92 -17.43
N LYS A 83 -1.90 14.04 -16.97
CA LYS A 83 -1.74 12.58 -16.99
C LYS A 83 -3.08 11.87 -17.22
N ASP A 84 -3.03 10.80 -18.01
CA ASP A 84 -4.20 9.97 -18.34
C ASP A 84 -4.61 9.01 -17.21
N GLY A 85 -3.82 8.92 -16.14
CA GLY A 85 -4.12 8.09 -14.97
C GLY A 85 -3.14 8.27 -13.82
N PHE A 86 -3.47 7.66 -12.68
CA PHE A 86 -2.63 7.69 -11.48
C PHE A 86 -2.86 6.46 -10.58
N GLU A 87 -1.88 6.21 -9.71
CA GLU A 87 -1.96 5.17 -8.68
C GLU A 87 -2.34 5.79 -7.33
N MET A 88 -3.20 5.12 -6.58
CA MET A 88 -3.53 5.48 -5.19
C MET A 88 -3.42 4.24 -4.29
N GLY A 89 -2.84 4.43 -3.11
CA GLY A 89 -2.74 3.36 -2.12
C GLY A 89 -4.09 3.06 -1.48
N ILE A 90 -4.38 1.79 -1.25
CA ILE A 90 -5.54 1.33 -0.47
C ILE A 90 -5.05 0.93 0.92
N ALA A 91 -4.19 -0.09 0.96
CA ALA A 91 -3.62 -0.64 2.18
C ALA A 91 -2.12 -0.87 2.02
N ARG A 92 -1.40 -0.79 3.14
CA ARG A 92 0.03 -1.14 3.23
C ARG A 92 0.26 -1.99 4.46
N LEU A 93 0.86 -3.15 4.25
CA LEU A 93 1.35 -4.03 5.31
C LEU A 93 2.85 -3.83 5.45
N THR A 94 3.31 -3.58 6.67
CA THR A 94 4.74 -3.45 6.99
C THR A 94 5.21 -4.72 7.66
N ALA A 95 6.11 -5.47 7.04
CA ALA A 95 6.63 -6.70 7.61
C ALA A 95 7.52 -6.42 8.83
N LYS A 96 7.21 -7.07 9.95
CA LYS A 96 8.00 -7.05 11.19
C LYS A 96 8.82 -8.33 11.39
N GLY A 97 8.58 -9.33 10.53
CA GLY A 97 9.17 -10.67 10.61
C GLY A 97 8.32 -11.62 11.47
N GLY A 98 8.43 -12.92 11.22
CA GLY A 98 7.73 -13.93 12.03
C GLY A 98 6.21 -13.89 11.87
N ASN A 99 5.72 -13.65 10.65
CA ASN A 99 4.28 -13.51 10.35
C ASN A 99 3.58 -12.38 11.14
N LYS A 100 4.27 -11.26 11.35
CA LYS A 100 3.69 -10.06 11.96
C LYS A 100 3.78 -8.87 11.03
N TYR A 101 2.67 -8.12 10.94
CA TYR A 101 2.52 -7.00 10.03
C TYR A 101 1.81 -5.83 10.70
N ASP A 102 2.30 -4.63 10.41
CA ASP A 102 1.57 -3.41 10.75
C ASP A 102 0.72 -2.99 9.55
N LEU A 103 -0.59 -2.84 9.77
CA LEU A 103 -1.55 -2.46 8.75
C LEU A 103 -1.78 -0.96 8.75
N ALA A 104 -1.58 -0.33 7.60
CA ALA A 104 -1.80 1.09 7.38
C ALA A 104 -2.75 1.34 6.20
N TYR A 105 -3.50 2.44 6.25
CA TYR A 105 -4.28 2.95 5.13
C TYR A 105 -3.65 4.22 4.55
N PHE A 106 -3.96 4.52 3.30
CA PHE A 106 -3.50 5.74 2.64
C PHE A 106 -4.49 6.88 2.90
N ARG A 107 -4.02 7.95 3.54
CA ARG A 107 -4.84 9.16 3.74
C ARG A 107 -4.87 10.01 2.49
N HIS A 108 -5.96 10.77 2.32
CA HIS A 108 -6.07 11.82 1.31
C HIS A 108 -4.96 12.88 1.38
N THR A 109 -4.25 12.98 2.52
CA THR A 109 -3.08 13.84 2.70
C THR A 109 -1.79 13.28 2.07
N GLY A 110 -1.85 12.14 1.38
CA GLY A 110 -0.70 11.47 0.79
C GLY A 110 0.20 10.74 1.79
N LYS A 111 -0.29 10.50 3.01
CA LYS A 111 0.47 9.86 4.10
C LYS A 111 -0.13 8.51 4.47
N TRP A 112 0.72 7.54 4.78
CA TRP A 112 0.31 6.27 5.35
C TRP A 112 0.07 6.40 6.85
N PHE A 113 -1.07 5.93 7.33
CA PHE A 113 -1.40 5.93 8.75
C PHE A 113 -1.61 4.51 9.24
N THR A 114 -0.78 4.06 10.18
CA THR A 114 -0.87 2.74 10.80
C THR A 114 -2.09 2.68 11.72
N LEU A 115 -2.94 1.69 11.49
CA LEU A 115 -4.17 1.44 12.24
C LEU A 115 -3.95 0.37 13.31
N LEU A 116 -3.33 -0.74 12.91
CA LEU A 116 -3.13 -1.92 13.72
C LEU A 116 -1.69 -2.39 13.55
N VAL A 117 -1.17 -3.01 14.60
CA VAL A 117 0.22 -3.47 14.68
C VAL A 117 0.26 -4.95 15.04
N ASP A 118 1.34 -5.63 14.65
CA ASP A 118 1.63 -7.03 14.99
C ASP A 118 0.53 -8.04 14.61
N LEU A 119 -0.21 -7.79 13.53
CA LEU A 119 -1.22 -8.69 13.00
C LEU A 119 -0.61 -9.79 12.11
N SER A 120 -1.27 -10.94 12.04
CA SER A 120 -1.02 -11.93 10.99
C SER A 120 -1.50 -11.44 9.62
N ALA A 121 -1.01 -12.07 8.54
CA ALA A 121 -1.43 -11.71 7.18
C ALA A 121 -2.93 -11.94 6.95
N GLU A 122 -3.47 -13.01 7.57
CA GLU A 122 -4.86 -13.40 7.52
C GLU A 122 -5.76 -12.38 8.22
N GLU A 123 -5.37 -11.92 9.42
CA GLU A 123 -6.07 -10.85 10.14
C GLU A 123 -6.04 -9.53 9.36
N CYS A 124 -4.90 -9.20 8.74
CA CYS A 124 -4.82 -8.01 7.88
C CYS A 124 -5.81 -8.09 6.72
N LEU A 125 -5.88 -9.25 6.04
CA LEU A 125 -6.79 -9.45 4.92
C LEU A 125 -8.25 -9.34 5.35
N GLU A 126 -8.62 -9.95 6.47
CA GLU A 126 -9.98 -9.91 7.00
C GLU A 126 -10.39 -8.49 7.40
N TYR A 127 -9.48 -7.75 8.03
CA TYR A 127 -9.71 -6.36 8.37
C TYR A 127 -9.89 -5.48 7.13
N ILE A 128 -9.10 -5.70 6.08
CA ILE A 128 -9.24 -4.97 4.81
C ILE A 128 -10.61 -5.25 4.15
N LYS A 129 -11.10 -6.49 4.21
CA LYS A 129 -12.41 -6.86 3.65
C LYS A 129 -13.60 -6.26 4.39
N THR A 130 -13.49 -6.12 5.71
CA THR A 130 -14.62 -5.76 6.57
C THR A 130 -14.74 -4.25 6.79
N GLN A 131 -13.64 -3.50 6.66
CA GLN A 131 -13.62 -2.09 7.04
C GLN A 131 -13.88 -1.14 5.87
N PRO A 132 -14.86 -0.21 5.98
CA PRO A 132 -15.21 0.72 4.90
C PRO A 132 -14.08 1.65 4.46
N ILE A 133 -13.07 1.86 5.32
CA ILE A 133 -11.92 2.73 5.02
C ILE A 133 -11.04 2.20 3.87
N PHE A 134 -11.20 0.94 3.48
CA PHE A 134 -10.47 0.31 2.38
C PHE A 134 -11.34 0.05 1.14
N THR A 135 -12.61 0.45 1.17
CA THR A 135 -13.51 0.29 0.03
C THR A 135 -13.05 1.17 -1.13
N VAL A 136 -13.09 0.60 -2.34
CA VAL A 136 -12.65 1.19 -3.61
C VAL A 136 -13.83 1.35 -4.54
#